data_AF-A0A4P6V0X7-F1
#
_entry.id   AF-A0A4P6V0X7-F1
#
_cell.length_a   1.000
_cell.length_b   1.000
_cell.length_c   1.000
_cell.angle_alpha   90.00
_cell.angle_beta   90.00
_cell.angle_gamma   90.00
#
_symmetry.space_group_name_H-M   'P 1'
#
loop_
_entity.id
_entity.type
_entity.pdbx_description
1 polymer ?
#
loop_
_entity_poly.entity_id
_entity_poly.type
_entity_poly.pdbx_seq_one_letter_code
_entity_poly.pdbx_strand_id
1 'polypeptide(L)'
;MTSTAAAPTHADTGGVTPSPGAAAETVAARLDQRVAALDGTPHELFARLYRCSTVHWVERLSGQPDADMVFRLIPHFFALYEERVGAVIAGRSSCPAHWKPYFDACRSPHWRHRPADAWRIVIAGVHAHTTIDLRDAIVRTAADHRLAHGRLPDLDAFETLMFGSVCDRSFAEAAVAFCDHNRQTGGPLLGSRLAAQSPNGLIAVWGGWLRAWRRSAWADARARIACAHGPT
;
A
#
# COMPACT_ATOMS: atom_id res chain seq x y z
N MET A 1 58.11 5.88 -32.15
CA MET A 1 56.68 5.52 -32.27
C MET A 1 56.19 5.10 -30.91
N THR A 2 55.58 6.02 -30.17
CA THR A 2 55.04 5.77 -28.82
C THR A 2 53.57 6.18 -28.88
N SER A 3 52.71 5.16 -28.93
CA SER A 3 51.25 5.31 -28.98
C SER A 3 50.75 5.48 -27.55
N THR A 4 50.37 6.69 -27.18
CA THR A 4 49.74 6.98 -25.89
C THR A 4 48.27 6.56 -25.98
N ALA A 5 47.93 5.42 -25.38
CA ALA A 5 46.56 4.95 -25.27
C ALA A 5 45.76 5.90 -24.36
N ALA A 6 44.68 6.46 -24.91
CA ALA A 6 43.73 7.27 -24.18
C ALA A 6 43.02 6.42 -23.11
N ALA A 7 42.96 6.95 -21.88
CA ALA A 7 42.20 6.34 -20.79
C ALA A 7 40.70 6.29 -21.14
N PRO A 8 39.98 5.21 -20.78
CA PRO A 8 38.56 5.12 -21.03
C PRO A 8 37.84 6.11 -20.13
N THR A 9 37.13 7.05 -20.76
CA THR A 9 36.14 7.92 -20.13
C THR A 9 35.12 7.02 -19.44
N HIS A 10 35.15 6.99 -18.09
CA HIS A 10 34.04 6.46 -17.32
C HIS A 10 32.81 7.30 -17.67
N ALA A 11 31.90 6.70 -18.44
CA ALA A 11 30.56 7.23 -18.62
C ALA A 11 29.89 7.20 -17.24
N ASP A 12 29.82 8.37 -16.63
CA ASP A 12 28.97 8.69 -15.50
C ASP A 12 27.53 8.42 -15.98
N THR A 13 27.07 7.19 -15.79
CA THR A 13 25.66 6.86 -15.87
C THR A 13 25.05 7.36 -14.58
N GLY A 14 24.88 8.69 -14.53
CA GLY A 14 24.09 9.39 -13.54
C GLY A 14 22.66 8.88 -13.62
N GLY A 15 22.42 7.72 -13.01
CA GLY A 15 21.11 7.16 -12.78
C GLY A 15 20.41 8.11 -11.83
N VAL A 16 19.70 9.09 -12.39
CA VAL A 16 18.85 9.99 -11.63
C VAL A 16 17.88 9.10 -10.87
N THR A 17 18.10 8.99 -9.56
CA THR A 17 17.16 8.27 -8.69
C THR A 17 15.84 9.04 -8.78
N PRO A 18 14.73 8.39 -9.19
CA PRO A 18 13.47 9.08 -9.35
C PRO A 18 13.07 9.75 -8.04
N SER A 19 12.43 10.92 -8.14
CA SER A 19 11.88 11.56 -6.95
C SER A 19 10.88 10.62 -6.26
N PRO A 20 10.71 10.70 -4.93
CA PRO A 20 9.76 9.86 -4.21
C PRO A 20 8.34 9.91 -4.79
N GLY A 21 7.89 11.09 -5.24
CA GLY A 21 6.61 11.26 -5.93
C GLY A 21 6.52 10.45 -7.24
N ALA A 22 7.54 10.53 -8.10
CA ALA A 22 7.58 9.77 -9.35
C ALA A 22 7.64 8.25 -9.11
N ALA A 23 8.31 7.81 -8.04
CA ALA A 23 8.29 6.41 -7.64
C ALA A 23 6.89 5.95 -7.19
N ALA A 24 6.16 6.78 -6.45
CA ALA A 24 4.80 6.50 -6.04
C ALA A 24 3.81 6.49 -7.23
N GLU A 25 3.97 7.39 -8.20
CA GLU A 25 3.20 7.38 -9.45
C GLU A 25 3.46 6.10 -10.27
N THR A 26 4.72 5.66 -10.33
CA THR A 26 5.10 4.39 -10.96
C THR A 26 4.38 3.21 -10.31
N VAL A 27 4.24 3.22 -8.97
CA VAL A 27 3.46 2.20 -8.25
C VAL A 27 1.98 2.26 -8.64
N ALA A 28 1.38 3.44 -8.75
CA ALA A 28 -0.01 3.57 -9.19
C ALA A 28 -0.24 2.95 -10.59
N ALA A 29 0.67 3.22 -11.55
CA ALA A 29 0.61 2.63 -12.88
C ALA A 29 0.80 1.09 -12.87
N ARG A 30 1.68 0.57 -12.01
CA ARG A 30 1.86 -0.88 -11.84
C ARG A 30 0.63 -1.53 -11.21
N LEU A 31 -0.06 -0.83 -10.31
CA LEU A 31 -1.32 -1.30 -9.73
C LEU A 31 -2.43 -1.38 -10.79
N ASP A 32 -2.48 -0.47 -11.77
CA ASP A 32 -3.41 -0.58 -12.90
C ASP A 32 -3.19 -1.87 -13.71
N GLN A 33 -1.93 -2.13 -14.08
CA GLN A 33 -1.55 -3.38 -14.77
C GLN A 33 -1.91 -4.61 -13.94
N ARG A 34 -1.70 -4.53 -12.62
CA ARG A 34 -1.97 -5.65 -11.71
C ARG A 34 -3.47 -5.93 -11.58
N VAL A 35 -4.29 -4.89 -11.49
CA VAL A 35 -5.76 -5.04 -11.48
C VAL A 35 -6.22 -5.70 -12.77
N ALA A 36 -5.72 -5.24 -13.93
CA ALA A 36 -6.05 -5.84 -15.22
C ALA A 36 -5.62 -7.31 -15.31
N ALA A 37 -4.45 -7.68 -14.79
CA ALA A 37 -3.97 -9.05 -14.78
C ALA A 37 -4.75 -9.98 -13.83
N LEU A 38 -5.50 -9.42 -12.88
CA LEU A 38 -6.32 -10.16 -11.93
C LEU A 38 -7.80 -10.14 -12.29
N ASP A 39 -8.17 -9.57 -13.45
CA ASP A 39 -9.56 -9.39 -13.86
C ASP A 39 -10.35 -10.70 -13.80
N GLY A 40 -11.52 -10.63 -13.18
CA GLY A 40 -12.37 -11.78 -12.96
C GLY A 40 -11.85 -12.77 -11.90
N THR A 41 -10.78 -12.49 -11.17
CA THR A 41 -10.36 -13.30 -10.01
C THR A 41 -10.84 -12.66 -8.71
N PRO A 42 -11.05 -13.43 -7.62
CA PRO A 42 -11.39 -12.84 -6.31
C PRO A 42 -10.33 -11.85 -5.81
N HIS A 43 -9.07 -12.02 -6.25
CA HIS A 43 -7.96 -11.15 -5.86
C HIS A 43 -8.10 -9.72 -6.40
N GLU A 44 -8.86 -9.53 -7.49
CA GLU A 44 -9.10 -8.21 -8.08
C GLU A 44 -9.74 -7.25 -7.09
N LEU A 45 -10.57 -7.75 -6.15
CA LEU A 45 -11.32 -6.92 -5.22
C LEU A 45 -10.40 -6.12 -4.32
N PHE A 46 -9.42 -6.80 -3.71
CA PHE A 46 -8.44 -6.15 -2.87
C PHE A 46 -7.46 -5.32 -3.70
N ALA A 47 -6.98 -5.84 -4.84
CA ALA A 47 -6.05 -5.11 -5.71
C ALA A 47 -6.64 -3.78 -6.20
N ARG A 48 -7.94 -3.75 -6.52
CA ARG A 48 -8.65 -2.56 -6.97
C ARG A 48 -8.82 -1.55 -5.85
N LEU A 49 -9.18 -1.99 -4.64
CA LEU A 49 -9.21 -1.09 -3.48
C LEU A 49 -7.83 -0.52 -3.18
N TYR A 50 -6.79 -1.36 -3.26
CA TYR A 50 -5.40 -0.92 -3.06
C TYR A 50 -5.01 0.15 -4.08
N ARG A 51 -5.28 -0.09 -5.37
CA ARG A 51 -5.11 0.88 -6.45
C ARG A 51 -5.81 2.20 -6.15
N CYS A 52 -7.10 2.18 -5.81
CA CYS A 52 -7.84 3.38 -5.42
C CYS A 52 -7.15 4.11 -4.26
N SER A 53 -6.76 3.39 -3.21
CA SER A 53 -6.10 4.00 -2.05
C SER A 53 -4.76 4.66 -2.39
N THR A 54 -3.95 4.03 -3.24
CA THR A 54 -2.65 4.58 -3.66
C THR A 54 -2.83 5.83 -4.51
N VAL A 55 -3.75 5.83 -5.48
CA VAL A 55 -4.04 7.01 -6.31
C VAL A 55 -4.46 8.20 -5.45
N HIS A 56 -5.43 7.99 -4.54
CA HIS A 56 -5.88 9.05 -3.64
C HIS A 56 -4.83 9.50 -2.60
N TRP A 57 -3.86 8.64 -2.25
CA TRP A 57 -2.69 9.07 -1.48
C TRP A 57 -1.79 9.97 -2.32
N VAL A 58 -1.43 9.56 -3.53
CA VAL A 58 -0.53 10.33 -4.40
C VAL A 58 -1.10 11.71 -4.73
N GLU A 59 -2.38 11.77 -5.10
CA GLU A 59 -3.06 13.03 -5.42
C GLU A 59 -3.10 13.98 -4.23
N ARG A 60 -3.38 13.48 -3.01
CA ARG A 60 -3.54 14.34 -1.82
C ARG A 60 -2.24 14.75 -1.15
N LEU A 61 -1.22 13.90 -1.24
CA LEU A 61 0.11 14.18 -0.67
C LEU A 61 0.91 15.12 -1.56
N SER A 62 0.55 15.24 -2.85
CA SER A 62 1.13 16.23 -3.76
C SER A 62 0.98 17.65 -3.20
N GLY A 63 2.10 18.30 -2.90
CA GLY A 63 2.15 19.65 -2.35
C GLY A 63 1.96 19.76 -0.84
N GLN A 64 1.83 18.65 -0.11
CA GLN A 64 1.86 18.68 1.36
C GLN A 64 3.32 18.76 1.85
N PRO A 65 3.62 19.58 2.88
CA PRO A 65 4.89 19.54 3.58
C PRO A 65 5.17 18.12 4.08
N ASP A 66 6.43 17.69 3.98
CA ASP A 66 6.93 16.42 4.53
C ASP A 66 6.29 15.14 3.93
N ALA A 67 5.53 15.26 2.84
CA ALA A 67 4.95 14.14 2.09
C ALA A 67 5.99 13.14 1.57
N ASP A 68 7.24 13.57 1.45
CA ASP A 68 8.38 12.78 0.99
C ASP A 68 8.51 11.43 1.71
N MET A 69 8.26 11.41 3.03
CA MET A 69 8.32 10.17 3.81
C MET A 69 7.22 9.19 3.45
N VAL A 70 6.01 9.66 3.22
CA VAL A 70 4.88 8.82 2.81
C VAL A 70 5.07 8.34 1.37
N PHE A 71 5.59 9.19 0.49
CA PHE A 71 5.96 8.79 -0.88
C PHE A 71 7.02 7.69 -0.91
N ARG A 72 8.02 7.74 -0.02
CA ARG A 72 9.01 6.67 0.12
C ARG A 72 8.42 5.36 0.67
N LEU A 73 7.35 5.44 1.46
CA LEU A 73 6.66 4.25 1.99
C LEU A 73 5.91 3.48 0.90
N ILE A 74 5.28 4.18 -0.06
CA ILE A 74 4.43 3.56 -1.09
C ILE A 74 5.15 2.45 -1.87
N PRO A 75 6.37 2.63 -2.41
CA PRO A 75 7.13 1.58 -3.08
C PRO A 75 7.40 0.35 -2.22
N HIS A 76 7.77 0.52 -0.94
CA HIS A 76 7.99 -0.63 -0.05
C HIS A 76 6.69 -1.38 0.23
N PHE A 77 5.61 -0.64 0.42
CA PHE A 77 4.30 -1.21 0.71
C PHE A 77 3.80 -2.05 -0.47
N PHE A 78 4.03 -1.57 -1.70
CA PHE A 78 3.72 -2.32 -2.91
C PHE A 78 4.66 -3.51 -3.12
N ALA A 79 5.96 -3.35 -2.86
CA ALA A 79 6.91 -4.45 -2.95
C ALA A 79 6.54 -5.61 -2.00
N LEU A 80 6.09 -5.30 -0.78
CA LEU A 80 5.60 -6.29 0.17
C LEU A 80 4.34 -7.00 -0.33
N TYR A 81 3.40 -6.28 -0.93
CA TYR A 81 2.23 -6.88 -1.57
C TYR A 81 2.63 -7.84 -2.70
N GLU A 82 3.57 -7.44 -3.56
CA GLU A 82 4.06 -8.31 -4.64
C GLU A 82 4.79 -9.55 -4.11
N GLU A 83 5.61 -9.39 -3.07
CA GLU A 83 6.35 -10.47 -2.40
C GLU A 83 5.40 -11.48 -1.75
N ARG A 84 4.35 -11.00 -1.07
CA ARG A 84 3.51 -11.82 -0.17
C ARG A 84 2.22 -12.30 -0.80
N VAL A 85 1.65 -11.53 -1.72
CA VAL A 85 0.40 -11.85 -2.42
C VAL A 85 0.71 -12.21 -3.88
N GLY A 86 1.44 -11.33 -4.57
CA GLY A 86 1.76 -11.50 -5.98
C GLY A 86 2.52 -12.80 -6.29
N ALA A 87 3.52 -13.14 -5.46
CA ALA A 87 4.30 -14.37 -5.61
C ALA A 87 3.46 -15.63 -5.34
N VAL A 88 2.53 -15.58 -4.38
CA VAL A 88 1.65 -16.71 -4.04
C VAL A 88 0.64 -16.97 -5.15
N ILE A 89 0.00 -15.92 -5.67
CA ILE A 89 -0.93 -16.03 -6.82
C ILE A 89 -0.22 -16.66 -8.03
N ALA A 90 1.05 -16.29 -8.25
CA ALA A 90 1.86 -16.83 -9.33
C ALA A 90 2.48 -18.21 -9.04
N GLY A 91 2.17 -18.84 -7.89
CA GLY A 91 2.73 -20.14 -7.51
C GLY A 91 4.23 -20.14 -7.20
N ARG A 92 4.83 -18.97 -6.97
CA ARG A 92 6.28 -18.81 -6.71
C ARG A 92 6.65 -18.83 -5.23
N SER A 93 5.68 -18.74 -4.32
CA SER A 93 5.92 -18.71 -2.88
C SER A 93 4.78 -19.35 -2.11
N SER A 94 5.08 -19.74 -0.88
CA SER A 94 4.07 -20.17 0.09
C SER A 94 3.34 -18.97 0.70
N CYS A 95 2.09 -19.16 1.10
CA CYS A 95 1.28 -18.10 1.70
C CYS A 95 1.81 -17.72 3.10
N PRO A 96 2.20 -16.45 3.33
CA PRO A 96 2.56 -15.98 4.67
C PRO A 96 1.39 -16.10 5.64
N ALA A 97 1.68 -16.43 6.91
CA ALA A 97 0.66 -16.73 7.90
C ALA A 97 -0.39 -15.61 8.08
N HIS A 98 0.02 -14.34 8.05
CA HIS A 98 -0.89 -13.20 8.21
C HIS A 98 -1.78 -12.95 6.98
N TRP A 99 -1.39 -13.45 5.81
CA TRP A 99 -2.18 -13.39 4.58
C TRP A 99 -3.11 -14.60 4.40
N LYS A 100 -2.94 -15.66 5.20
CA LYS A 100 -3.76 -16.87 5.11
C LYS A 100 -5.27 -16.60 5.14
N PRO A 101 -5.82 -15.75 6.04
CA PRO A 101 -7.26 -15.47 6.05
C PRO A 101 -7.77 -14.86 4.73
N TYR A 102 -6.95 -14.05 4.06
CA TYR A 102 -7.29 -13.48 2.76
C TYR A 102 -7.32 -14.56 1.67
N PHE A 103 -6.30 -15.40 1.59
CA PHE A 103 -6.26 -16.49 0.60
C PHE A 103 -7.37 -17.52 0.84
N ASP A 104 -7.70 -17.82 2.10
CA ASP A 104 -8.81 -18.70 2.45
C ASP A 104 -10.16 -18.07 2.02
N ALA A 105 -10.35 -16.76 2.20
CA ALA A 105 -11.54 -16.06 1.71
C ALA A 105 -11.66 -16.08 0.17
N CYS A 106 -10.54 -15.95 -0.54
CA CYS A 106 -10.49 -16.03 -2.01
C CYS A 106 -10.85 -17.42 -2.56
N ARG A 107 -10.91 -18.48 -1.73
CA ARG A 107 -11.35 -19.82 -2.16
C ARG A 107 -12.87 -19.96 -2.23
N SER A 108 -13.66 -18.99 -1.74
CA SER A 108 -15.12 -19.09 -1.84
C SER A 108 -15.55 -19.17 -3.31
N PRO A 109 -16.31 -20.19 -3.75
CA PRO A 109 -16.83 -20.25 -5.12
C PRO A 109 -17.95 -19.22 -5.36
N HIS A 110 -18.47 -18.58 -4.31
CA HIS A 110 -19.63 -17.69 -4.37
C HIS A 110 -19.29 -16.21 -4.27
N TRP A 111 -18.00 -15.84 -4.26
CA TRP A 111 -17.57 -14.45 -4.11
C TRP A 111 -18.23 -13.51 -5.14
N ARG A 112 -18.52 -14.00 -6.35
CA ARG A 112 -19.19 -13.22 -7.40
C ARG A 112 -20.65 -12.86 -7.12
N HIS A 113 -21.33 -13.67 -6.31
CA HIS A 113 -22.80 -13.62 -6.15
C HIS A 113 -23.23 -13.33 -4.70
N ARG A 114 -22.31 -13.45 -3.74
CA ARG A 114 -22.57 -13.21 -2.33
C ARG A 114 -21.73 -12.03 -1.84
N PRO A 115 -22.34 -10.84 -1.64
CA PRO A 115 -21.62 -9.67 -1.17
C PRO A 115 -20.85 -9.90 0.14
N ALA A 116 -21.36 -10.77 1.02
CA ALA A 116 -20.67 -11.13 2.26
C ALA A 116 -19.31 -11.80 2.00
N ASP A 117 -19.21 -12.69 1.01
CA ASP A 117 -17.96 -13.37 0.67
C ASP A 117 -16.96 -12.41 0.02
N ALA A 118 -17.44 -11.55 -0.88
CA ALA A 118 -16.63 -10.48 -1.46
C ALA A 118 -16.11 -9.50 -0.39
N TRP A 119 -16.94 -9.11 0.58
CA TRP A 119 -16.50 -8.27 1.70
C TRP A 119 -15.49 -8.97 2.60
N ARG A 120 -15.61 -10.28 2.83
CA ARG A 120 -14.60 -11.05 3.59
C ARG A 120 -13.23 -11.00 2.92
N ILE A 121 -13.18 -11.09 1.59
CA ILE A 121 -11.93 -10.93 0.82
C ILE A 121 -11.34 -9.54 1.04
N VAL A 122 -12.15 -8.50 0.87
CA VAL A 122 -11.70 -7.11 1.04
C VAL A 122 -11.21 -6.85 2.46
N ILE A 123 -11.99 -7.21 3.48
CA ILE A 123 -11.64 -7.01 4.89
C ILE A 123 -10.35 -7.75 5.25
N ALA A 124 -10.22 -9.02 4.86
CA ALA A 124 -9.03 -9.80 5.17
C ALA A 124 -7.77 -9.23 4.50
N GLY A 125 -7.89 -8.77 3.25
CA GLY A 125 -6.78 -8.14 2.54
C GLY A 125 -6.37 -6.81 3.18
N VAL A 126 -7.35 -5.94 3.48
CA VAL A 126 -7.10 -4.66 4.15
C VAL A 126 -6.47 -4.87 5.52
N HIS A 127 -6.96 -5.82 6.32
CA HIS A 127 -6.40 -6.10 7.63
C HIS A 127 -4.94 -6.56 7.55
N ALA A 128 -4.63 -7.55 6.71
CA ALA A 128 -3.26 -8.06 6.56
C ALA A 128 -2.31 -6.95 6.08
N HIS A 129 -2.76 -6.16 5.11
CA HIS A 129 -1.97 -5.09 4.52
C HIS A 129 -1.75 -3.93 5.50
N THR A 130 -2.79 -3.47 6.20
CA THR A 130 -2.69 -2.31 7.09
C THR A 130 -2.08 -2.60 8.47
N THR A 131 -2.03 -3.88 8.88
CA THR A 131 -1.49 -4.25 10.20
C THR A 131 -0.04 -4.71 10.12
N ILE A 132 0.28 -5.58 9.15
CA ILE A 132 1.59 -6.26 9.10
C ILE A 132 2.47 -5.72 7.98
N ASP A 133 1.94 -5.60 6.76
CA ASP A 133 2.74 -5.06 5.65
C ASP A 133 3.06 -3.57 5.89
N LEU A 134 2.14 -2.80 6.48
CA LEU A 134 2.37 -1.38 6.75
C LEU A 134 3.52 -1.20 7.75
N ARG A 135 3.52 -2.00 8.82
CA ARG A 135 4.62 -2.03 9.79
C ARG A 135 5.95 -2.27 9.11
N ASP A 136 6.04 -3.32 8.29
CA ASP A 136 7.28 -3.69 7.64
C ASP A 136 7.72 -2.64 6.61
N ALA A 137 6.77 -1.98 5.94
CA ALA A 137 7.04 -0.86 5.05
C ALA A 137 7.63 0.33 5.83
N ILE A 138 7.05 0.71 6.97
CA ILE A 138 7.57 1.79 7.84
C ILE A 138 9.02 1.51 8.26
N VAL A 139 9.30 0.29 8.71
CA VAL A 139 10.65 -0.13 9.12
C VAL A 139 11.64 -0.02 7.95
N ARG A 140 11.27 -0.50 6.76
CA ARG A 140 12.11 -0.39 5.55
C ARG A 140 12.34 1.07 5.17
N THR A 141 11.30 1.90 5.17
CA THR A 141 11.41 3.34 4.86
C THR A 141 12.33 4.07 5.85
N ALA A 142 12.22 3.77 7.15
CA ALA A 142 13.08 4.39 8.16
C ALA A 142 14.54 3.97 8.01
N ALA A 143 14.80 2.70 7.69
CA ALA A 143 16.14 2.19 7.41
C ALA A 143 16.76 2.85 6.17
N ASP A 144 16.01 2.95 5.08
CA ASP A 144 16.46 3.59 3.84
C ASP A 144 16.72 5.09 4.04
N HIS A 145 15.86 5.78 4.79
CA HIS A 145 16.06 7.19 5.15
C HIS A 145 17.36 7.36 5.96
N ARG A 146 17.61 6.47 6.94
CA ARG A 146 18.86 6.49 7.71
C ARG A 146 20.07 6.24 6.84
N LEU A 147 20.00 5.28 5.92
CA LEU A 147 21.10 5.00 5.00
C LEU A 147 21.43 6.21 4.12
N ALA A 148 20.40 6.91 3.63
CA ALA A 148 20.56 8.06 2.75
C ALA A 148 21.02 9.35 3.48
N HIS A 149 20.59 9.55 4.73
CA HIS A 149 20.75 10.82 5.45
C HIS A 149 21.60 10.73 6.72
N GLY A 150 22.08 9.54 7.08
CA GLY A 150 22.90 9.30 8.29
C GLY A 150 22.12 9.38 9.61
N ARG A 151 20.81 9.65 9.59
CA ARG A 151 19.95 9.81 10.77
C ARG A 151 18.57 9.21 10.54
N LEU A 152 17.87 8.84 11.60
CA LEU A 152 16.48 8.40 11.48
C LEU A 152 15.55 9.56 11.05
N PRO A 153 14.43 9.26 10.36
CA PRO A 153 13.43 10.27 10.09
C PRO A 153 12.78 10.73 11.40
N ASP A 154 12.18 11.92 11.38
CA ASP A 154 11.31 12.37 12.47
C ASP A 154 10.07 11.47 12.50
N LEU A 155 10.02 10.58 13.49
CA LEU A 155 8.95 9.60 13.62
C LEU A 155 7.64 10.27 14.04
N ASP A 156 7.66 11.36 14.80
CA ASP A 156 6.43 12.02 15.25
C ASP A 156 5.79 12.83 14.10
N ALA A 157 6.61 13.45 13.25
CA ALA A 157 6.14 14.05 12.00
C ALA A 157 5.58 12.99 11.04
N PHE A 158 6.25 11.84 10.91
CA PHE A 158 5.78 10.74 10.07
C PHE A 158 4.47 10.12 10.59
N GLU A 159 4.33 9.98 11.91
CA GLU A 159 3.09 9.55 12.56
C GLU A 159 1.92 10.50 12.22
N THR A 160 2.18 11.80 12.35
CA THR A 160 1.18 12.85 12.09
C THR A 160 0.67 12.82 10.66
N LEU A 161 1.55 12.59 9.69
CA LEU A 161 1.15 12.46 8.28
C LEU A 161 0.34 11.18 8.03
N MET A 162 0.80 10.04 8.53
CA MET A 162 0.17 8.73 8.30
C MET A 162 -1.19 8.56 9.00
N PHE A 163 -1.39 9.23 10.13
CA PHE A 163 -2.62 9.16 10.94
C PHE A 163 -3.37 10.49 11.03
N GLY A 164 -2.95 11.47 10.25
CA GLY A 164 -3.63 12.75 10.11
C GLY A 164 -4.93 12.66 9.31
N SER A 165 -5.67 13.77 9.31
CA SER A 165 -6.94 13.90 8.59
C SER A 165 -6.82 13.68 7.08
N VAL A 166 -5.63 13.92 6.50
CA VAL A 166 -5.34 13.71 5.08
C VAL A 166 -5.42 12.24 4.71
N CYS A 167 -4.66 11.37 5.38
CA CYS A 167 -4.67 9.93 5.09
C CYS A 167 -6.03 9.27 5.40
N ASP A 168 -6.70 9.69 6.47
CA ASP A 168 -8.05 9.23 6.81
C ASP A 168 -9.06 9.57 5.70
N ARG A 169 -9.00 10.80 5.18
CA ARG A 169 -9.89 11.26 4.10
C ARG A 169 -9.55 10.60 2.76
N SER A 170 -8.27 10.43 2.43
CA SER A 170 -7.87 9.70 1.22
C SER A 170 -8.37 8.26 1.23
N PHE A 171 -8.28 7.57 2.36
CA PHE A 171 -8.81 6.21 2.45
C PHE A 171 -10.33 6.18 2.26
N ALA A 172 -11.05 7.11 2.88
CA ALA A 172 -12.51 7.18 2.77
C ALA A 172 -12.96 7.43 1.33
N GLU A 173 -12.32 8.36 0.63
CA GLU A 173 -12.59 8.66 -0.77
C GLU A 173 -12.25 7.48 -1.68
N ALA A 174 -11.12 6.81 -1.45
CA ALA A 174 -10.76 5.60 -2.17
C ALA A 174 -11.77 4.47 -1.98
N ALA A 175 -12.28 4.30 -0.76
CA ALA A 175 -13.28 3.28 -0.47
C ALA A 175 -14.63 3.61 -1.17
N VAL A 176 -14.99 4.89 -1.27
CA VAL A 176 -16.16 5.32 -2.05
C VAL A 176 -15.95 5.07 -3.54
N ALA A 177 -14.82 5.48 -4.11
CA ALA A 177 -14.51 5.25 -5.52
C ALA A 177 -14.52 3.75 -5.87
N PHE A 178 -14.00 2.90 -4.98
CA PHE A 178 -14.07 1.45 -5.11
C PHE A 178 -15.52 0.93 -5.10
N CYS A 179 -16.37 1.44 -4.19
CA CYS A 179 -17.78 1.06 -4.12
C CYS A 179 -18.57 1.52 -5.35
N ASP A 180 -18.35 2.75 -5.80
CA ASP A 180 -18.99 3.32 -6.99
C ASP A 180 -18.63 2.54 -8.25
N HIS A 181 -17.36 2.16 -8.39
CA HIS A 181 -16.92 1.30 -9.48
C HIS A 181 -17.68 -0.03 -9.49
N ASN A 182 -17.78 -0.72 -8.35
CA ASN A 182 -18.54 -1.97 -8.24
C ASN A 182 -20.02 -1.78 -8.55
N ARG A 183 -20.60 -0.61 -8.25
CA ARG A 183 -22.00 -0.31 -8.60
C ARG A 183 -22.18 -0.15 -10.11
N GLN A 184 -21.27 0.56 -10.77
CA GLN A 184 -21.33 0.85 -12.20
C GLN A 184 -21.12 -0.40 -13.07
N THR A 185 -20.24 -1.31 -12.65
CA THR A 185 -19.90 -2.52 -13.40
C THR A 185 -20.77 -3.73 -13.05
N GLY A 186 -21.72 -3.59 -12.12
CA GLY A 186 -22.50 -4.71 -11.60
C GLY A 186 -21.64 -5.75 -10.88
N GLY A 187 -20.56 -5.31 -10.24
CA GLY A 187 -19.59 -6.17 -9.55
C GLY A 187 -20.17 -6.91 -8.33
N PRO A 188 -19.40 -7.80 -7.70
CA PRO A 188 -19.88 -8.68 -6.63
C PRO A 188 -20.33 -7.99 -5.34
N LEU A 189 -20.02 -6.70 -5.20
CA LEU A 189 -20.45 -5.87 -4.09
C LEU A 189 -21.75 -5.09 -4.40
N LEU A 190 -22.34 -5.31 -5.58
CA LEU A 190 -23.63 -4.75 -5.98
C LEU A 190 -24.71 -5.15 -4.97
N GLY A 191 -25.48 -4.16 -4.50
CA GLY A 191 -26.54 -4.36 -3.51
C GLY A 191 -26.08 -4.42 -2.06
N SER A 192 -24.78 -4.32 -1.76
CA SER A 192 -24.36 -4.20 -0.36
C SER A 192 -24.71 -2.82 0.20
N ARG A 193 -25.29 -2.77 1.41
CA ARG A 193 -25.60 -1.50 2.11
C ARG A 193 -24.36 -0.63 2.37
N LEU A 194 -23.18 -1.24 2.42
CA LEU A 194 -21.88 -0.55 2.52
C LEU A 194 -21.50 0.14 1.21
N ALA A 195 -21.83 -0.45 0.07
CA ALA A 195 -21.59 0.15 -1.25
C ALA A 195 -22.49 1.36 -1.54
N ALA A 196 -23.48 1.66 -0.69
CA ALA A 196 -24.35 2.83 -0.79
C ALA A 196 -23.93 3.99 0.15
N GLN A 197 -22.80 3.88 0.84
CA GLN A 197 -22.39 4.86 1.85
C GLN A 197 -21.53 5.98 1.26
N SER A 198 -21.76 7.21 1.75
CA SER A 198 -20.87 8.35 1.52
C SER A 198 -19.53 8.16 2.24
N PRO A 199 -18.50 8.97 1.95
CA PRO A 199 -17.20 8.87 2.63
C PRO A 199 -17.33 8.92 4.16
N ASN A 200 -18.25 9.75 4.67
CA ASN A 200 -18.54 9.87 6.10
C ASN A 200 -19.17 8.60 6.68
N GLY A 201 -20.03 7.90 5.92
CA GLY A 201 -20.60 6.62 6.35
C GLY A 201 -19.52 5.53 6.45
N LEU A 202 -18.65 5.42 5.46
CA LEU A 202 -17.54 4.47 5.49
C LEU A 202 -16.54 4.78 6.62
N ILE A 203 -16.23 6.05 6.89
CA ILE A 203 -15.44 6.44 8.06
C ILE A 203 -16.14 6.03 9.35
N ALA A 204 -17.46 6.21 9.47
CA ALA A 204 -18.19 5.84 10.67
C ALA A 204 -18.19 4.32 10.93
N VAL A 205 -18.26 3.50 9.87
CA VAL A 205 -18.31 2.03 10.02
C VAL A 205 -16.92 1.40 10.12
N TRP A 206 -15.97 1.82 9.27
CA TRP A 206 -14.64 1.19 9.16
C TRP A 206 -13.52 2.00 9.81
N GLY A 207 -13.70 3.31 9.99
CA GLY A 207 -12.64 4.22 10.44
C GLY A 207 -12.12 3.88 11.83
N GLY A 208 -12.93 3.30 12.71
CA GLY A 208 -12.49 2.79 14.00
C GLY A 208 -11.49 1.64 13.87
N TRP A 209 -11.85 0.61 13.12
CA TRP A 209 -11.01 -0.57 12.90
C TRP A 209 -9.73 -0.22 12.14
N LEU A 210 -9.83 0.54 11.05
CA LEU A 210 -8.67 0.96 10.26
C LEU A 210 -7.69 1.81 11.06
N ARG A 211 -8.18 2.70 11.93
CA ARG A 211 -7.30 3.45 12.83
C ARG A 211 -6.64 2.54 13.86
N ALA A 212 -7.38 1.59 14.43
CA ALA A 212 -6.81 0.63 15.37
C ALA A 212 -5.72 -0.22 14.72
N TRP A 213 -5.95 -0.77 13.53
CA TRP A 213 -4.98 -1.58 12.79
C TRP A 213 -3.72 -0.80 12.43
N ARG A 214 -3.88 0.41 11.88
CA ARG A 214 -2.70 1.21 11.53
C ARG A 214 -1.92 1.70 12.75
N ARG A 215 -2.60 2.05 13.86
CA ARG A 215 -1.93 2.38 15.13
C ARG A 215 -1.16 1.19 15.69
N SER A 216 -1.72 -0.02 15.59
CA SER A 216 -1.01 -1.25 15.97
C SER A 216 0.24 -1.47 15.11
N ALA A 217 0.12 -1.28 13.79
CA ALA A 217 1.26 -1.39 12.87
C ALA A 217 2.36 -0.38 13.21
N TRP A 218 1.96 0.85 13.51
CA TRP A 218 2.86 1.93 13.88
C TRP A 218 3.60 1.65 15.19
N ALA A 219 2.89 1.22 16.24
CA ALA A 219 3.48 0.89 17.53
C ALA A 219 4.54 -0.23 17.40
N ASP A 220 4.23 -1.30 16.65
CA ASP A 220 5.18 -2.39 16.39
C ASP A 220 6.37 -1.88 15.55
N ALA A 221 6.14 -1.03 14.55
CA ALA A 221 7.22 -0.44 13.75
C ALA A 221 8.17 0.42 14.59
N ARG A 222 7.64 1.31 15.45
CA ARG A 222 8.44 2.11 16.38
C ARG A 222 9.28 1.23 17.31
N ALA A 223 8.68 0.19 17.88
CA ALA A 223 9.40 -0.74 18.74
C ALA A 223 10.57 -1.43 18.01
N ARG A 224 10.37 -1.85 16.75
CA ARG A 224 11.42 -2.47 15.94
C ARG A 224 12.54 -1.49 15.55
N ILE A 225 12.19 -0.27 15.18
CA ILE A 225 13.16 0.79 14.86
C ILE A 225 14.02 1.09 16.09
N ALA A 226 13.41 1.27 17.26
CA ALA A 226 14.11 1.50 18.52
C ALA A 226 15.03 0.31 18.90
N CYS A 227 14.54 -0.93 18.75
CA CYS A 227 15.35 -2.12 19.02
C CYS A 227 16.56 -2.24 18.08
N ALA A 228 16.42 -1.88 16.81
CA ALA A 228 17.48 -1.98 15.82
C ALA A 228 18.55 -0.88 15.96
N HIS A 229 18.20 0.27 16.54
CA HIS A 229 19.00 1.49 16.41
C HIS A 229 19.26 2.24 17.74
N GLY A 230 18.76 1.72 18.86
CA GLY A 230 18.82 2.39 20.17
C GLY A 230 17.67 3.38 20.36
N PRO A 231 17.40 3.81 21.61
CA PRO A 231 16.41 4.86 21.86
C PRO A 231 16.87 6.15 21.18
N THR A 232 15.98 6.73 20.36
CA THR A 232 16.08 8.09 19.83
C THR A 232 15.80 9.11 20.92
#